data_AF-A0A7S3C2R6-F1
#
_entry.id   AF-A0A7S3C2R6-F1
#
_cell.length_a   1.000
_cell.length_b   1.000
_cell.length_c   1.000
_cell.angle_alpha   90.00
_cell.angle_beta   90.00
_cell.angle_gamma   90.00
#
_symmetry.space_group_name_H-M   'P 1'
#
loop_
_entity.id
_entity.type
_entity.pdbx_description
1 polymer ?
#
loop_
_entity_poly.entity_id
_entity_poly.type
_entity_poly.pdbx_seq_one_letter_code
_entity_poly.pdbx_strand_id
1 'polypeptide(L)'
;ALSEDARAARALLEEVQMGGSSSIFNSNDDTERYRLDVATRADEADTDAYAKMPIEDFGKAYLRGYNWNEGAGLGKDGKGAVEPIEYVPRPQLLGLGAQPKAPDEGHGKKKKFIKPGESREPKKDMIYVDDQGRQRHVKKVGEKLTERGPSGFNKGAVVAITSGPHEGLYARIVSSGGLAADLRLVLRLTMNGTEVTVPASHCE
;
A
#
# COMPACT_ATOMS: atom_id res chain seq x y z
N ALA A 1 41.34 10.30 -66.29
CA ALA A 1 41.50 10.25 -64.82
C ALA A 1 40.18 10.67 -64.21
N LEU A 2 39.55 9.84 -63.36
CA LEU A 2 38.32 10.26 -62.67
C LEU A 2 38.67 11.39 -61.68
N SER A 3 37.85 12.43 -61.65
CA SER A 3 38.04 13.62 -60.80
C SER A 3 38.02 13.24 -59.32
N GLU A 4 38.77 13.99 -58.52
CA GLU A 4 38.89 13.78 -57.08
C GLU A 4 37.53 13.85 -56.38
N ASP A 5 36.61 14.69 -56.87
CA ASP A 5 35.24 14.79 -56.38
C ASP A 5 34.43 13.49 -56.53
N ALA A 6 34.65 12.74 -57.61
CA ALA A 6 33.97 11.46 -57.83
C ALA A 6 34.50 10.34 -56.91
N ARG A 7 35.74 10.47 -56.42
CA ARG A 7 36.29 9.61 -55.37
C ARG A 7 35.78 10.03 -53.99
N ALA A 8 35.71 11.33 -53.72
CA ALA A 8 35.16 11.85 -52.46
C ALA A 8 33.68 11.48 -52.29
N ALA A 9 32.87 11.60 -53.35
CA ALA A 9 31.47 11.20 -53.33
C ALA A 9 31.27 9.69 -53.12
N ARG A 10 32.14 8.85 -53.71
CA ARG A 10 32.13 7.40 -53.48
C ARG A 10 32.54 7.03 -52.06
N ALA A 11 33.55 7.69 -51.50
CA ALA A 11 34.00 7.44 -50.13
C ALA A 11 32.92 7.82 -49.09
N LEU A 12 32.23 8.95 -49.28
CA LEU A 12 31.12 9.35 -48.41
C LEU A 12 29.91 8.41 -48.54
N LEU A 13 29.62 7.95 -49.76
CA LEU A 13 28.52 7.01 -49.99
C LEU A 13 28.84 5.62 -49.41
N GLU A 14 30.11 5.21 -49.46
CA GLU A 14 30.60 4.00 -48.81
C GLU A 14 30.58 4.14 -47.27
N GLU A 15 30.89 5.30 -46.71
CA GLU A 15 30.78 5.58 -45.27
C GLU A 15 29.32 5.60 -44.79
N VAL A 16 28.41 6.18 -45.57
CA VAL A 16 26.95 6.13 -45.30
C VAL A 16 26.39 4.72 -45.49
N GLN A 17 26.96 3.92 -46.40
CA GLN A 17 26.54 2.54 -46.65
C GLN A 17 27.15 1.56 -45.63
N MET A 18 28.32 1.85 -45.08
CA MET A 18 28.93 1.16 -43.92
C MET A 18 28.27 1.56 -42.60
N GLY A 19 27.77 2.80 -42.49
CA GLY A 19 26.86 3.26 -41.43
C GLY A 19 25.39 2.89 -41.68
N GLY A 20 25.10 2.25 -42.81
CA GLY A 20 23.78 1.85 -43.26
C GLY A 20 23.35 0.56 -42.59
N SER A 21 22.83 0.68 -41.37
CA SER A 21 22.09 -0.32 -40.57
C SER A 21 21.90 -1.69 -41.24
N SER A 22 22.82 -2.61 -40.98
CA SER A 22 22.49 -4.03 -40.98
C SER A 22 21.47 -4.24 -39.87
N SER A 23 20.19 -4.08 -40.21
CA SER A 23 19.09 -4.25 -39.25
C SER A 23 19.24 -5.62 -38.59
N ILE A 24 19.30 -5.62 -37.25
CA ILE A 24 19.36 -6.82 -36.39
C ILE A 24 18.25 -7.82 -36.79
N PHE A 25 17.15 -7.31 -37.34
CA PHE A 25 15.98 -8.09 -37.75
C PHE A 25 16.07 -8.69 -39.17
N ASN A 26 17.11 -8.39 -39.95
CA ASN A 26 17.20 -8.80 -41.36
C ASN A 26 18.20 -9.94 -41.63
N SER A 27 18.89 -10.46 -40.60
CA SER A 27 19.81 -11.59 -40.71
C SER A 27 19.10 -12.92 -40.36
N ASN A 28 19.25 -13.93 -41.22
CA ASN A 28 18.69 -15.27 -41.02
C ASN A 28 19.55 -16.15 -40.08
N ASP A 29 20.77 -15.74 -39.78
CA ASP A 29 21.69 -16.46 -38.89
C ASP A 29 21.68 -15.88 -37.48
N ASP A 30 21.50 -16.76 -36.49
CA ASP A 30 21.31 -16.36 -35.09
C ASP A 30 22.59 -15.81 -34.45
N THR A 31 23.74 -16.35 -34.86
CA THR A 31 25.07 -15.91 -34.41
C THR A 31 25.41 -14.49 -34.87
N GLU A 32 25.10 -14.17 -36.12
CA GLU A 32 25.32 -12.82 -36.67
C GLU A 32 24.35 -11.80 -36.05
N ARG A 33 23.09 -12.17 -35.83
CA ARG A 33 22.14 -11.32 -35.08
C ARG A 33 22.65 -10.99 -33.69
N TYR A 34 23.16 -11.98 -32.97
CA TYR A 34 23.71 -11.80 -31.62
C TYR A 34 24.92 -10.84 -31.63
N ARG A 35 25.85 -11.01 -32.56
CA ARG A 35 27.02 -10.13 -32.69
C ARG A 35 26.61 -8.68 -32.98
N LEU A 36 25.65 -8.48 -33.88
CA LEU A 36 25.12 -7.16 -34.22
C LEU A 36 24.34 -6.52 -33.07
N ASP A 37 23.51 -7.28 -32.35
CA ASP A 37 22.80 -6.81 -31.16
C ASP A 37 23.78 -6.35 -30.08
N VAL A 38 24.84 -7.12 -29.81
CA VAL A 38 25.88 -6.71 -28.85
C VAL A 38 26.61 -5.45 -29.29
N ALA A 39 26.93 -5.32 -30.58
CA ALA A 39 27.68 -4.18 -31.12
C ALA A 39 26.87 -2.87 -31.20
N THR A 40 25.54 -2.94 -31.19
CA THR A 40 24.65 -1.78 -31.36
C THR A 40 24.01 -1.29 -30.07
N ARG A 41 24.22 -2.01 -28.96
CA ARG A 41 23.77 -1.58 -27.64
C ARG A 41 24.50 -0.29 -27.24
N ALA A 42 23.78 0.56 -26.50
CA ALA A 42 24.38 1.72 -25.87
C ALA A 42 25.41 1.27 -24.82
N ASP A 43 26.46 2.07 -24.67
CA ASP A 43 27.47 1.88 -23.63
C ASP A 43 26.85 1.99 -22.23
N GLU A 44 27.51 1.38 -21.24
CA GLU A 44 27.09 1.44 -19.84
C GLU A 44 27.11 2.88 -19.32
N ALA A 45 26.16 3.20 -18.44
CA ALA A 45 26.04 4.54 -17.88
C ALA A 45 27.16 4.83 -16.88
N ASP A 46 28.05 5.77 -17.22
CA ASP A 46 29.11 6.25 -16.35
C ASP A 46 28.63 7.17 -15.22
N THR A 47 29.47 7.35 -14.19
CA THR A 47 29.19 8.27 -13.07
C THR A 47 28.98 9.73 -13.50
N ASP A 48 29.66 10.18 -14.56
CA ASP A 48 29.49 11.52 -15.14
C ASP A 48 28.12 11.69 -15.80
N ALA A 49 27.53 10.60 -16.33
CA ALA A 49 26.17 10.65 -16.90
C ALA A 49 25.13 10.96 -15.81
N TYR A 50 25.29 10.37 -14.62
CA TYR A 50 24.45 10.69 -13.45
C TYR A 50 24.70 12.08 -12.87
N ALA A 51 25.92 12.62 -13.02
CA ALA A 51 26.23 14.00 -12.63
C ALA A 51 25.53 15.02 -13.55
N LYS A 52 25.49 14.75 -14.86
CA LYS A 52 24.77 15.57 -15.84
C LYS A 52 23.26 15.46 -15.69
N MET A 53 22.75 14.27 -15.37
CA MET A 53 21.33 14.00 -15.21
C MET A 53 21.06 13.20 -13.93
N PRO A 54 20.71 13.87 -12.82
CA PRO A 54 20.38 13.21 -11.57
C PRO A 54 19.17 12.27 -11.71
N ILE A 55 19.16 11.20 -10.91
CA ILE A 55 18.12 10.16 -10.93
C ILE A 55 16.72 10.75 -10.68
N GLU A 56 16.62 11.72 -9.78
CA GLU A 56 15.35 12.39 -9.45
C GLU A 56 14.78 13.17 -10.64
N ASP A 57 15.64 13.72 -11.50
CA ASP A 57 15.23 14.58 -12.61
C ASP A 57 14.98 13.79 -13.89
N PHE A 58 15.66 12.65 -14.09
CA PHE A 58 15.41 11.78 -15.24
C PHE A 58 13.94 11.37 -15.34
N GLY A 59 13.35 10.89 -14.24
CA GLY A 59 11.95 10.48 -14.21
C GLY A 59 11.00 11.65 -14.49
N LYS A 60 11.26 12.82 -13.92
CA LYS A 60 10.47 14.05 -14.17
C LYS A 60 10.58 14.47 -15.64
N ALA A 61 11.79 14.47 -16.21
CA ALA A 61 12.03 14.83 -17.61
C ALA A 61 11.31 13.87 -18.58
N TYR A 62 11.34 12.57 -18.28
CA TYR A 62 10.62 11.56 -19.05
C TYR A 62 9.10 11.83 -19.04
N LEU A 63 8.54 12.07 -17.86
CA LEU A 63 7.12 12.39 -17.71
C LEU A 63 6.73 13.73 -18.37
N ARG A 64 7.61 14.75 -18.31
CA ARG A 64 7.43 16.01 -19.04
C ARG A 64 7.31 15.79 -20.55
N GLY A 65 8.01 14.81 -21.10
CA GLY A 65 7.86 14.38 -22.51
C GLY A 65 6.47 13.85 -22.86
N TYR A 66 5.73 13.36 -21.86
CA TYR A 66 4.32 12.94 -21.98
C TYR A 66 3.34 14.03 -21.52
N ASN A 67 3.75 15.29 -21.53
CA ASN A 67 2.97 16.46 -21.09
C ASN A 67 2.51 16.39 -19.63
N TRP A 68 3.22 15.67 -18.77
CA TRP A 68 2.97 15.69 -17.33
C TRP A 68 3.73 16.86 -16.67
N ASN A 69 3.06 17.55 -15.75
CA ASN A 69 3.63 18.66 -14.98
C ASN A 69 3.86 18.24 -13.53
N GLU A 70 4.90 18.78 -12.90
CA GLU A 70 5.19 18.50 -11.49
C GLU A 70 4.03 18.92 -10.59
N GLY A 71 3.58 18.00 -9.74
CA GLY A 71 2.43 18.19 -8.86
C GLY A 71 1.07 17.93 -9.52
N ALA A 72 1.01 17.64 -10.82
CA ALA A 72 -0.22 17.18 -11.46
C ALA A 72 -0.44 15.67 -11.19
N GLY A 73 -1.68 15.26 -10.99
CA GLY A 73 -2.02 13.84 -10.95
C GLY A 73 -1.88 13.21 -12.33
N LEU A 74 -1.70 11.89 -12.39
CA LEU A 74 -1.73 11.14 -13.64
C LEU A 74 -3.18 10.95 -14.13
N GLY A 75 -3.41 11.06 -15.44
CA GLY A 75 -4.71 10.83 -16.08
C GLY A 75 -5.19 11.99 -16.95
N LYS A 76 -6.30 11.76 -17.68
CA LYS A 76 -6.85 12.72 -18.67
C LYS A 76 -7.15 14.11 -18.09
N ASP A 77 -7.65 14.14 -16.86
CA ASP A 77 -8.06 15.39 -16.19
C ASP A 77 -6.96 15.95 -15.26
N GLY A 78 -5.79 15.30 -15.18
CA GLY A 78 -4.74 15.67 -14.22
C GLY A 78 -5.16 15.52 -12.74
N LYS A 79 -6.29 14.86 -12.48
CA LYS A 79 -6.86 14.63 -11.15
C LYS A 79 -6.41 13.26 -10.66
N GLY A 80 -5.57 13.22 -9.62
CA GLY A 80 -5.07 11.97 -9.06
C GLY A 80 -4.25 12.19 -7.81
N ALA A 81 -3.90 11.08 -7.15
CA ALA A 81 -2.98 11.11 -6.01
C ALA A 81 -1.58 11.50 -6.50
N VAL A 82 -1.10 12.65 -6.05
CA VAL A 82 0.28 13.12 -6.30
C VAL A 82 1.28 12.33 -5.47
N GLU A 83 0.85 11.88 -4.29
CA GLU A 83 1.66 11.10 -3.37
C GLU A 83 1.37 9.60 -3.53
N PRO A 84 2.40 8.74 -3.46
CA PRO A 84 2.23 7.30 -3.42
C PRO A 84 1.34 6.87 -2.26
N ILE A 85 0.59 5.81 -2.49
CA ILE A 85 -0.33 5.25 -1.52
C ILE A 85 0.33 4.02 -0.90
N GLU A 86 0.39 3.93 0.43
CA GLU A 86 0.95 2.76 1.12
C GLU A 86 -0.18 1.85 1.64
N TYR A 87 -0.05 0.55 1.37
CA TYR A 87 -1.01 -0.45 1.81
C TYR A 87 -0.74 -0.88 3.26
N VAL A 88 -1.79 -0.97 4.06
CA VAL A 88 -1.71 -1.44 5.44
C VAL A 88 -1.88 -2.97 5.46
N PRO A 89 -0.85 -3.72 5.88
CA PRO A 89 -0.88 -5.18 5.83
C PRO A 89 -1.96 -5.73 6.76
N ARG A 90 -2.72 -6.69 6.23
CA ARG A 90 -3.73 -7.44 7.00
C ARG A 90 -3.06 -8.56 7.81
N PRO A 91 -3.56 -8.89 9.01
CA PRO A 91 -3.06 -10.03 9.77
C PRO A 91 -3.09 -11.32 8.96
N GLN A 92 -2.01 -12.08 9.08
CA GLN A 92 -1.79 -13.33 8.36
C GLN A 92 -2.82 -14.39 8.80
N LEU A 93 -3.09 -15.37 7.92
CA LEU A 93 -4.00 -16.51 8.16
C LEU A 93 -5.50 -16.15 8.27
N LEU A 94 -5.88 -14.91 7.97
CA LEU A 94 -7.28 -14.51 7.93
C LEU A 94 -7.83 -14.66 6.50
N GLY A 95 -8.87 -15.50 6.33
CA GLY A 95 -9.54 -15.67 5.04
C GLY A 95 -10.08 -14.35 4.48
N LEU A 96 -10.23 -14.24 3.17
CA LEU A 96 -10.87 -13.07 2.54
C LEU A 96 -12.29 -12.88 3.12
N GLY A 97 -12.63 -11.66 3.53
CA GLY A 97 -13.93 -11.34 4.16
C GLY A 97 -14.02 -11.51 5.68
N ALA A 98 -13.13 -12.28 6.33
CA ALA A 98 -13.13 -12.41 7.79
C ALA A 98 -12.62 -11.13 8.48
N GLN A 99 -13.25 -10.65 9.55
CA GLN A 99 -12.76 -9.46 10.25
C GLN A 99 -11.77 -9.86 11.36
N PRO A 100 -10.64 -9.14 11.54
CA PRO A 100 -9.72 -9.46 12.62
C PRO A 100 -10.41 -9.20 13.97
N LYS A 101 -10.45 -10.19 14.86
CA LYS A 101 -10.89 -9.95 16.24
C LYS A 101 -9.70 -9.41 17.03
N ALA A 102 -9.92 -8.37 17.84
CA ALA A 102 -8.88 -7.90 18.74
C ALA A 102 -8.40 -9.06 19.64
N PRO A 103 -7.11 -9.09 20.02
CA PRO A 103 -6.61 -10.09 20.95
C PRO A 103 -7.40 -9.97 22.25
N ASP A 104 -8.08 -11.06 22.60
CA ASP A 104 -8.79 -11.17 23.87
C ASP A 104 -7.73 -11.34 24.97
N GLU A 105 -7.66 -10.42 25.93
CA GLU A 105 -6.61 -10.39 26.95
C GLU A 105 -6.64 -11.63 27.88
N GLY A 106 -7.67 -12.49 27.76
CA GLY A 106 -7.87 -13.65 28.63
C GLY A 106 -7.67 -15.04 28.02
N HIS A 107 -7.66 -15.21 26.69
CA HIS A 107 -7.95 -16.55 26.09
C HIS A 107 -6.96 -17.07 25.03
N GLY A 108 -5.78 -16.48 24.91
CA GLY A 108 -4.70 -17.03 24.07
C GLY A 108 -3.89 -18.10 24.81
N LYS A 109 -3.90 -19.36 24.34
CA LYS A 109 -2.94 -20.36 24.82
C LYS A 109 -1.51 -19.88 24.52
N LYS A 110 -0.76 -19.52 25.57
CA LYS A 110 0.65 -19.12 25.44
C LYS A 110 1.42 -20.23 24.73
N LYS A 111 2.22 -19.89 23.72
CA LYS A 111 3.10 -20.85 23.06
C LYS A 111 4.01 -21.50 24.11
N LYS A 112 3.99 -22.84 24.15
CA LYS A 112 4.83 -23.63 25.06
C LYS A 112 6.28 -23.72 24.56
N PHE A 113 6.46 -23.75 23.24
CA PHE A 113 7.77 -23.78 22.60
C PHE A 113 7.92 -22.54 21.72
N ILE A 114 9.06 -21.86 21.83
CA ILE A 114 9.41 -20.66 21.09
C ILE A 114 10.50 -21.05 20.10
N LYS A 115 10.28 -20.81 18.80
CA LYS A 115 11.33 -21.01 17.79
C LYS A 115 12.39 -19.92 17.95
N PRO A 116 13.68 -20.20 17.66
CA PRO A 116 14.71 -19.16 17.66
C PRO A 116 14.28 -17.96 16.81
N GLY A 117 14.24 -16.77 17.42
CA GLY A 117 13.81 -15.52 16.78
C GLY A 117 12.32 -15.15 16.95
N GLU A 118 11.50 -15.98 17.59
CA GLU A 118 10.09 -15.69 17.83
C GLU A 118 9.85 -15.14 19.25
N SER A 119 9.01 -14.12 19.41
CA SER A 119 8.62 -13.62 20.74
C SER A 119 7.44 -14.41 21.30
N ARG A 120 7.34 -14.48 22.62
CA ARG A 120 6.21 -15.07 23.34
C ARG A 120 4.94 -14.22 23.26
N GLU A 121 5.10 -12.93 23.02
CA GLU A 121 3.99 -11.99 22.91
C GLU A 121 3.28 -12.13 21.56
N PRO A 122 1.94 -12.08 21.53
CA PRO A 122 1.22 -12.05 20.27
C PRO A 122 1.60 -10.78 19.50
N LYS A 123 1.88 -10.91 18.20
CA LYS A 123 2.05 -9.74 17.33
C LYS A 123 0.76 -8.92 17.41
N LYS A 124 0.88 -7.66 17.80
CA LYS A 124 -0.26 -6.75 17.88
C LYS A 124 -0.73 -6.38 16.48
N ASP A 125 -2.05 -6.38 16.30
CA ASP A 125 -2.66 -5.96 15.04
C ASP A 125 -2.56 -4.44 14.91
N MET A 126 -1.72 -3.99 13.98
CA MET A 126 -1.59 -2.58 13.64
C MET A 126 -2.62 -2.21 12.56
N ILE A 127 -3.38 -1.14 12.80
CA ILE A 127 -4.42 -0.62 11.91
C ILE A 127 -4.11 0.84 11.61
N TYR A 128 -4.46 1.31 10.41
CA TYR A 128 -4.55 2.73 10.15
C TYR A 128 -6.01 3.19 10.33
N VAL A 129 -6.18 4.19 11.19
CA VAL A 129 -7.46 4.85 11.48
C VAL A 129 -7.34 6.29 11.01
N ASP A 130 -8.27 6.72 10.14
CA ASP A 130 -8.30 8.10 9.67
C ASP A 130 -8.76 9.07 10.77
N ASP A 131 -8.66 10.39 10.52
CA ASP A 131 -9.11 11.43 11.45
C ASP A 131 -10.63 11.36 11.79
N GLN A 132 -11.39 10.53 11.06
CA GLN A 132 -12.80 10.28 11.27
C GLN A 132 -13.06 8.98 12.06
N GLY A 133 -12.02 8.34 12.57
CA GLY A 133 -12.13 7.11 13.34
C GLY A 133 -12.45 5.87 12.48
N ARG A 134 -12.39 5.96 11.14
CA ARG A 134 -12.68 4.84 10.25
C ARG A 134 -11.39 4.08 9.96
N GLN A 135 -11.44 2.76 10.14
CA GLN A 135 -10.36 1.88 9.73
C GLN A 135 -10.26 1.86 8.20
N ARG A 136 -9.08 2.18 7.66
CA ARG A 136 -8.78 2.06 6.22
C ARG A 136 -7.63 1.08 6.01
N HIS A 137 -7.62 0.46 4.82
CA HIS A 137 -6.55 -0.46 4.39
C HIS A 137 -5.41 0.26 3.67
N VAL A 138 -5.49 1.58 3.61
CA VAL A 138 -4.68 2.42 2.75
C VAL A 138 -4.35 3.70 3.51
N LYS A 139 -3.07 4.05 3.58
CA LYS A 139 -2.56 5.26 4.23
C LYS A 139 -1.75 6.11 3.26
N LYS A 140 -1.61 7.40 3.57
CA LYS A 140 -0.65 8.27 2.90
C LYS A 140 0.75 8.04 3.49
N VAL A 141 1.78 8.38 2.72
CA VAL A 141 3.17 8.27 3.17
C VAL A 141 3.36 9.14 4.43
N GLY A 142 3.87 8.53 5.50
CA GLY A 142 4.17 9.22 6.77
C GLY A 142 3.09 9.11 7.86
N GLU A 143 1.91 8.57 7.57
CA GLU A 143 0.87 8.37 8.59
C GLU A 143 1.14 7.15 9.47
N LYS A 144 0.98 7.33 10.79
CA LYS A 144 1.33 6.31 11.78
C LYS A 144 0.20 5.29 11.97
N LEU A 145 0.59 4.02 12.07
CA LEU A 145 -0.32 2.93 12.42
C LEU A 145 -0.61 2.93 13.93
N THR A 146 -1.87 2.73 14.30
CA THR A 146 -2.37 2.61 15.67
C THR A 146 -2.66 1.16 16.02
N GLU A 147 -2.52 0.80 17.30
CA GLU A 147 -2.86 -0.53 17.77
C GLU A 147 -4.39 -0.74 17.76
N ARG A 148 -4.85 -1.91 17.32
CA ARG A 148 -6.26 -2.31 17.43
C ARG A 148 -6.64 -2.33 18.92
N GLY A 149 -7.51 -1.40 19.32
CA GLY A 149 -8.10 -1.41 20.66
C GLY A 149 -8.93 -2.67 20.94
N PRO A 150 -9.29 -2.95 22.20
CA PRO A 150 -10.12 -4.09 22.56
C PRO A 150 -11.45 -4.04 21.80
N SER A 151 -11.76 -5.11 21.08
CA SER A 151 -13.02 -5.29 20.36
C SER A 151 -14.09 -5.68 21.36
N GLY A 152 -14.97 -4.74 21.72
CA GLY A 152 -16.04 -4.95 22.69
C GLY A 152 -16.95 -3.73 22.83
N PHE A 153 -17.67 -3.67 23.95
CA PHE A 153 -18.56 -2.57 24.32
C PHE A 153 -17.78 -1.27 24.58
N ASN A 154 -17.45 -0.56 23.50
CA ASN A 154 -16.74 0.72 23.54
C ASN A 154 -17.63 1.82 24.09
N LYS A 155 -17.05 2.72 24.90
CA LYS A 155 -17.77 3.92 25.38
C LYS A 155 -18.28 4.72 24.18
N GLY A 156 -19.57 5.01 24.18
CA GLY A 156 -20.24 5.74 23.11
C GLY A 156 -20.81 4.88 21.97
N ALA A 157 -20.58 3.57 21.95
CA ALA A 157 -21.24 2.67 21.01
C ALA A 157 -22.73 2.49 21.35
N VAL A 158 -23.56 2.33 20.32
CA VAL A 158 -24.99 2.03 20.44
C VAL A 158 -25.15 0.52 20.47
N VAL A 159 -25.88 0.02 21.46
CA VAL A 159 -26.18 -1.40 21.66
C VAL A 159 -27.68 -1.61 21.79
N ALA A 160 -28.14 -2.78 21.37
CA ALA A 160 -29.50 -3.25 21.58
C ALA A 160 -29.54 -4.14 22.81
N ILE A 161 -30.48 -3.89 23.72
CA ILE A 161 -30.72 -4.77 24.87
C ILE A 161 -31.59 -5.92 24.38
N THR A 162 -31.04 -7.12 24.32
CA THR A 162 -31.73 -8.32 23.79
C THR A 162 -32.47 -9.09 24.87
N SER A 163 -32.21 -8.83 26.15
CA SER A 163 -32.90 -9.52 27.24
C SER A 163 -32.88 -8.73 28.56
N GLY A 164 -33.89 -8.95 29.40
CA GLY A 164 -34.00 -8.33 30.73
C GLY A 164 -35.08 -7.24 30.80
N PRO A 165 -35.09 -6.41 31.88
CA PRO A 165 -36.16 -5.44 32.14
C PRO A 165 -36.32 -4.34 31.08
N HIS A 166 -35.30 -4.16 30.23
CA HIS A 166 -35.22 -3.12 29.21
C HIS A 166 -35.01 -3.73 27.81
N GLU A 167 -35.45 -4.98 27.62
CA GLU A 167 -35.41 -5.69 26.34
C GLU A 167 -36.09 -4.91 25.21
N GLY A 168 -35.47 -4.92 24.03
CA GLY A 168 -35.94 -4.24 22.83
C GLY A 168 -35.57 -2.75 22.74
N LEU A 169 -34.91 -2.20 23.76
CA LEU A 169 -34.47 -0.80 23.77
C LEU A 169 -33.03 -0.65 23.29
N TYR A 170 -32.78 0.45 22.60
CA TYR A 170 -31.44 0.88 22.20
C TYR A 170 -30.84 1.78 23.28
N ALA A 171 -29.56 1.62 23.53
CA ALA A 171 -28.84 2.42 24.50
C ALA A 171 -27.42 2.71 24.03
N ARG A 172 -26.84 3.79 24.56
CA ARG A 172 -25.44 4.17 24.32
C ARG A 172 -24.61 3.81 25.55
N ILE A 173 -23.49 3.11 25.36
CA ILE A 173 -22.61 2.72 26.47
C ILE A 173 -21.93 3.96 27.05
N VAL A 174 -22.13 4.23 28.34
CA VAL A 174 -21.44 5.30 29.07
C VAL A 174 -20.11 4.77 29.62
N SER A 175 -20.17 3.60 30.25
CA SER A 175 -18.99 2.92 30.77
C SER A 175 -19.24 1.42 30.89
N SER A 176 -18.24 0.62 30.58
CA SER A 176 -18.16 -0.77 31.01
C SER A 176 -17.43 -0.85 32.35
N GLY A 177 -17.91 -1.70 33.25
CA GLY A 177 -17.31 -1.96 34.56
C GLY A 177 -17.52 -3.42 34.99
N GLY A 178 -16.59 -3.97 35.76
CA GLY A 178 -16.63 -5.36 36.24
C GLY A 178 -15.46 -6.21 35.76
N LEU A 179 -15.34 -7.40 36.35
CA LEU A 179 -14.40 -8.43 35.90
C LEU A 179 -14.91 -9.07 34.59
N ALA A 180 -14.00 -9.57 33.75
CA ALA A 180 -14.31 -10.11 32.43
C ALA A 180 -15.41 -11.20 32.41
N ALA A 181 -15.62 -11.93 33.52
CA ALA A 181 -16.67 -12.94 33.66
C ALA A 181 -18.08 -12.36 33.95
N ASP A 182 -18.16 -11.19 34.61
CA ASP A 182 -19.38 -10.50 35.01
C ASP A 182 -19.35 -9.04 34.54
N LEU A 183 -19.07 -8.83 33.26
CA LEU A 183 -18.99 -7.49 32.68
C LEU A 183 -20.37 -6.83 32.75
N ARG A 184 -20.47 -5.70 33.44
CA ARG A 184 -21.69 -4.88 33.53
C ARG A 184 -21.49 -3.59 32.74
N LEU A 185 -22.48 -3.25 31.92
CA LEU A 185 -22.51 -2.06 31.10
C LEU A 185 -23.43 -1.03 31.76
N VAL A 186 -22.91 0.17 31.99
CA VAL A 186 -23.73 1.34 32.29
C VAL A 186 -24.15 1.94 30.95
N LEU A 187 -25.43 1.79 30.65
CA LEU A 187 -26.05 2.14 29.39
C LEU A 187 -26.96 3.35 29.58
N ARG A 188 -26.88 4.33 28.68
CA ARG A 188 -27.82 5.44 28.60
C ARG A 188 -28.85 5.14 27.53
N LEU A 189 -30.09 4.87 27.94
CA LEU A 189 -31.20 4.58 27.04
C LEU A 189 -31.48 5.77 26.11
N THR A 190 -31.76 5.51 24.82
CA THR A 190 -32.03 6.58 23.84
C THR A 190 -33.40 7.21 24.01
N MET A 191 -34.38 6.44 24.53
CA MET A 191 -35.76 6.90 24.65
C MET A 191 -35.99 7.90 25.78
N ASN A 192 -35.41 7.66 26.95
CA ASN A 192 -35.64 8.45 28.17
C ASN A 192 -34.36 9.09 28.73
N GLY A 193 -33.18 8.78 28.17
CA GLY A 193 -31.91 9.30 28.65
C GLY A 193 -31.47 8.73 30.01
N THR A 194 -32.21 7.75 30.55
CA THR A 194 -31.94 7.14 31.86
C THR A 194 -30.74 6.20 31.78
N GLU A 195 -29.91 6.22 32.83
CA GLU A 195 -28.77 5.33 32.96
C GLU A 195 -29.18 4.03 33.65
N VAL A 196 -28.84 2.90 33.04
CA VAL A 196 -29.21 1.56 33.48
C VAL A 196 -27.98 0.67 33.45
N THR A 197 -27.82 -0.16 34.48
CA THR A 197 -26.75 -1.16 34.53
C THR A 197 -27.28 -2.49 34.04
N VAL A 198 -26.75 -3.00 32.92
CA VAL A 198 -27.15 -4.27 32.30
C VAL A 198 -25.93 -5.16 32.13
N PRO A 199 -26.01 -6.50 32.33
CA PRO A 199 -24.88 -7.38 32.07
C PRO A 199 -24.62 -7.46 30.57
N ALA A 200 -23.35 -7.55 30.19
CA ALA A 200 -22.90 -7.61 28.81
C ALA A 200 -23.52 -8.75 27.99
N SER A 201 -23.87 -9.87 28.64
CA SER A 201 -24.53 -11.02 28.01
C SER A 201 -25.93 -10.72 27.45
N HIS A 202 -26.54 -9.62 27.88
CA HIS A 202 -27.89 -9.20 27.46
C HIS A 202 -27.86 -8.07 26.44
N CYS A 203 -26.68 -7.75 25.88
CA CYS A 203 -26.50 -6.65 24.94
C CYS A 203 -25.77 -7.14 23.68
N GLU A 204 -26.20 -6.65 22.53
CA GLU A 204 -25.57 -6.87 21.22
C GLU A 204 -25.26 -5.53 20.53
#